data_AF-A0A941RRC0-F1
#
_entry.id   AF-A0A941RRC0-F1
#
_cell.length_a   1.000
_cell.length_b   1.000
_cell.length_c   1.000
_cell.angle_alpha   90.00
_cell.angle_beta   90.00
_cell.angle_gamma   90.00
#
_symmetry.space_group_name_H-M   'P 1'
#
loop_
_entity.id
_entity.type
_entity.pdbx_description
1 polymer ?
#
loop_
_entity_poly.entity_id
_entity_poly.type
_entity_poly.pdbx_seq_one_letter_code
_entity_poly.pdbx_strand_id
1 'polypeptide(L)' 'MSLAGVLIAAFLCTGSETSFAHSGTADEQEACTPDVFRLCSAQIPSETRIVACLNKNMAKLSPACRAVMRGDKPKASKKR' A
#
# COMPACT_ATOMS: atom_id res chain seq x y z
N MET A 1 28.68 -46.79 18.64
CA MET A 1 28.30 -46.11 19.89
C MET A 1 28.27 -44.62 19.58
N SER A 2 27.15 -43.93 19.45
CA SER A 2 25.92 -44.03 20.23
C SER A 2 24.68 -43.70 19.39
N LEU A 3 23.67 -44.55 19.52
CA LEU A 3 22.29 -44.31 19.11
C LEU A 3 21.58 -43.58 20.26
N ALA A 4 21.14 -42.34 20.05
CA ALA A 4 20.16 -41.69 20.94
C ALA A 4 19.40 -40.61 20.17
N GLY A 5 18.07 -40.73 20.15
CA GLY A 5 17.17 -39.62 19.82
C GLY A 5 16.33 -39.81 18.56
N VAL A 6 15.52 -40.85 18.50
CA VAL A 6 14.25 -40.81 17.74
C VAL A 6 13.27 -39.92 18.52
N LEU A 7 12.24 -39.37 17.84
CA LEU A 7 11.13 -38.49 18.27
C LEU A 7 11.45 -37.01 17.94
N ILE A 8 10.79 -36.30 17.01
CA ILE A 8 9.34 -36.09 16.83
C ILE A 8 9.07 -35.67 15.37
N ALA A 9 8.05 -36.26 14.74
CA ALA A 9 7.45 -35.75 13.51
C ALA A 9 6.28 -34.81 13.84
N ALA A 10 6.35 -33.54 13.40
CA ALA A 10 5.22 -32.60 13.25
C ALA A 10 5.74 -31.35 12.50
N PHE A 11 5.58 -31.22 11.19
CA PHE A 11 4.45 -30.60 10.48
C PHE A 11 4.11 -29.16 10.93
N LEU A 12 4.38 -28.22 10.00
CA LEU A 12 3.69 -26.93 9.73
C LEU A 12 3.91 -25.70 10.63
N CYS A 13 4.42 -24.63 9.99
CA CYS A 13 3.88 -23.25 9.91
C CYS A 13 5.05 -22.26 9.73
N THR A 14 5.53 -22.03 8.50
CA THR A 14 5.20 -20.83 7.70
C THR A 14 5.08 -19.53 8.53
N GLY A 15 6.22 -18.95 8.88
CA GLY A 15 6.31 -17.54 9.23
C GLY A 15 6.78 -16.73 8.01
N SER A 16 5.98 -16.69 6.95
CA SER A 16 6.19 -15.73 5.88
C SER A 16 5.78 -14.37 6.42
N GLU A 17 6.74 -13.56 6.84
CA GLU A 17 6.52 -12.14 7.06
C GLU A 17 6.31 -11.48 5.69
N THR A 18 5.09 -11.60 5.16
CA THR A 18 4.66 -10.80 4.01
C THR A 18 4.49 -9.37 4.50
N SER A 19 5.61 -8.66 4.59
CA SER A 19 5.63 -7.21 4.59
C SER A 19 5.02 -6.75 3.28
N PHE A 20 3.69 -6.56 3.28
CA PHE A 20 2.97 -6.00 2.16
C PHE A 20 3.43 -4.55 2.05
N ALA A 21 4.38 -4.29 1.16
CA ALA A 21 4.73 -2.96 0.72
C ALA A 21 3.46 -2.35 0.12
N HIS A 22 2.75 -1.58 0.93
CA HIS A 22 1.48 -1.00 0.59
C HIS A 22 1.71 0.24 -0.28
N SER A 23 2.19 0.01 -1.51
CA SER A 23 1.93 0.94 -2.61
C SER A 23 0.41 0.97 -2.76
N GLY A 24 -0.21 2.15 -2.63
CA GLY A 24 -1.66 2.30 -2.64
C GLY A 24 -2.30 1.51 -3.79
N THR A 25 -3.47 0.92 -3.52
CA THR A 25 -4.18 0.08 -4.50
C THR A 25 -4.45 0.88 -5.78
N ALA A 26 -4.66 0.20 -6.92
CA ALA A 26 -4.99 0.89 -8.17
C ALA A 26 -6.21 1.82 -8.02
N ASP A 27 -7.18 1.43 -7.18
CA ASP A 27 -8.36 2.22 -6.82
C ASP A 27 -7.99 3.51 -6.06
N GLU A 28 -7.04 3.42 -5.11
CA GLU A 28 -6.50 4.56 -4.38
C GLU A 28 -5.73 5.54 -5.29
N GLN A 29 -5.00 5.01 -6.27
CA GLN A 29 -4.32 5.82 -7.27
C GLN A 29 -5.33 6.54 -8.15
N GLU A 30 -6.39 5.86 -8.59
CA GLU A 30 -7.45 6.42 -9.43
C GLU A 30 -8.16 7.59 -8.76
N ALA A 31 -8.39 7.51 -7.44
CA ALA A 31 -8.93 8.61 -6.65
C ALA A 31 -8.01 9.85 -6.62
N CYS A 32 -6.69 9.65 -6.70
CA CYS A 32 -5.70 10.73 -6.73
C CYS A 32 -5.33 11.20 -8.14
N THR A 33 -5.57 10.40 -9.18
CA THR A 33 -5.29 10.72 -10.59
C THR A 33 -5.70 12.13 -11.02
N PRO A 34 -6.95 12.61 -10.79
CA PRO A 34 -7.33 13.96 -11.21
C PRO A 34 -6.53 15.06 -10.48
N ASP A 35 -6.17 14.85 -9.22
CA ASP A 35 -5.34 15.78 -8.45
C ASP A 35 -3.89 15.75 -8.90
N VAL A 36 -3.35 14.58 -9.27
CA VAL A 36 -2.00 14.43 -9.83
C VAL A 36 -1.89 15.22 -11.13
N PHE A 37 -2.83 15.05 -12.07
CA PHE A 37 -2.78 15.77 -13.33
C PHE A 37 -2.92 17.29 -13.17
N ARG A 38 -3.72 17.74 -12.19
CA ARG A 38 -3.96 19.18 -11.97
C ARG A 38 -2.85 19.87 -11.18
N LEU A 39 -2.28 19.20 -10.18
CA LEU A 39 -1.34 19.81 -9.21
C LEU A 39 0.10 19.33 -9.36
N CYS A 40 0.30 18.09 -9.81
CA CYS A 40 1.56 17.36 -9.76
C CYS A 40 2.00 16.77 -11.11
N SER A 41 1.46 17.24 -12.24
CA SER A 41 1.74 16.71 -13.58
C SER A 41 3.22 16.70 -13.94
N ALA A 42 3.98 17.67 -13.44
CA ALA A 42 5.43 17.77 -13.60
C ALA A 42 6.21 16.61 -12.94
N GLN A 43 5.57 15.79 -12.10
CA GLN A 43 6.21 14.68 -11.39
C GLN A 43 5.98 13.33 -12.08
N ILE A 44 5.13 13.27 -13.10
CA ILE A 44 4.93 12.08 -13.93
C ILE A 44 6.24 11.81 -14.71
N PRO A 45 6.75 10.56 -14.75
CA PRO A 45 6.12 9.29 -14.34
C PRO A 45 6.56 8.77 -12.95
N SER A 46 7.21 9.58 -12.12
CA SER A 46 7.76 9.11 -10.84
C SER A 46 6.70 9.09 -9.74
N GLU A 47 6.20 7.90 -9.39
CA GLU A 47 5.23 7.71 -8.31
C GLU A 47 5.70 8.32 -6.98
N THR A 48 6.97 8.12 -6.62
CA THR A 48 7.52 8.65 -5.35
C THR A 48 7.48 10.18 -5.31
N ARG A 49 7.76 10.84 -6.45
CA ARG A 49 7.69 12.30 -6.57
C ARG A 49 6.24 12.78 -6.57
N ILE A 50 5.34 12.02 -7.18
CA ILE A 50 3.90 12.29 -7.17
C ILE A 50 3.37 12.25 -5.74
N VAL A 51 3.64 11.18 -4.97
CA VAL A 51 3.21 11.05 -3.57
C VAL A 51 3.78 12.19 -2.72
N ALA A 52 5.05 12.55 -2.91
CA ALA A 52 5.64 13.70 -2.21
C ALA A 52 4.95 15.03 -2.58
N CYS A 53 4.57 15.22 -3.84
CA CYS A 53 3.85 16.41 -4.30
C CYS A 53 2.42 16.47 -3.75
N LEU A 54 1.70 15.35 -3.75
CA LEU A 54 0.37 15.24 -3.15
C LEU A 54 0.42 15.52 -1.64
N ASN A 55 1.41 14.98 -0.93
CA ASN A 55 1.62 15.25 0.50
C ASN A 55 1.84 16.74 0.78
N LYS A 56 2.59 17.45 -0.06
CA LYS A 56 2.78 18.90 0.07
C LYS A 56 1.50 19.71 -0.23
N ASN A 57 0.60 19.15 -1.02
CA ASN A 57 -0.62 19.82 -1.47
C ASN A 57 -1.90 19.30 -0.80
N MET A 58 -1.82 18.64 0.36
CA MET A 58 -2.95 18.08 1.13
C MET A 58 -4.19 18.98 1.17
N ALA A 59 -4.02 20.29 1.37
CA ALA A 59 -5.11 21.26 1.44
C ALA A 59 -5.84 21.46 0.10
N LYS A 60 -5.15 21.26 -1.03
CA LYS A 60 -5.66 21.46 -2.39
C LYS A 60 -6.17 20.19 -3.07
N LEU A 61 -5.93 19.02 -2.47
CA LEU A 61 -6.43 17.74 -2.95
C LEU A 61 -7.96 17.67 -2.89
N SER A 62 -8.55 16.85 -3.75
CA SER A 62 -9.94 16.44 -3.63
C SER A 62 -10.19 15.70 -2.30
N PRO A 63 -11.43 15.69 -1.79
CA PRO A 63 -11.77 14.93 -0.58
C PRO A 63 -11.43 13.44 -0.67
N ALA A 64 -11.60 12.84 -1.86
CA ALA A 64 -11.30 11.43 -2.11
C ALA A 64 -9.80 11.13 -2.00
N CYS A 65 -8.96 11.86 -2.75
CA CYS A 65 -7.50 11.67 -2.67
C CYS A 65 -6.95 11.99 -1.28
N ARG A 66 -7.53 13.00 -0.61
CA ARG A 66 -7.12 13.36 0.75
C ARG A 66 -7.44 12.24 1.76
N ALA A 67 -8.57 11.55 1.60
CA ALA A 67 -8.91 10.40 2.45
C ALA A 67 -7.90 9.26 2.28
N VAL A 68 -7.57 8.92 1.03
CA VAL A 68 -6.54 7.92 0.68
C VAL A 68 -5.21 8.26 1.35
N MET A 69 -4.74 9.49 1.20
CA MET A 69 -3.44 9.92 1.72
C MET A 69 -3.39 10.06 3.24
N ARG A 70 -4.54 10.27 3.90
CA ARG A 70 -4.68 10.25 5.36
C ARG A 70 -4.73 8.85 5.94
N GLY A 71 -4.84 7.81 5.10
CA GLY A 71 -5.07 6.44 5.55
C GLY A 71 -6.52 6.17 5.94
N ASP A 72 -7.43 7.13 5.73
CA ASP A 72 -8.88 6.92 5.72
C ASP A 72 -9.21 6.19 4.42
N LYS A 73 -8.83 4.90 4.34
CA LYS A 73 -9.19 4.04 3.23
C LYS A 73 -10.72 3.91 3.26
N PRO A 74 -11.50 4.46 2.31
CA PRO A 74 -12.79 3.85 2.04
C PRO A 74 -12.42 2.44 1.61
N LYS A 75 -12.75 1.47 2.46
CA LYS A 75 -12.48 0.06 2.23
C LYS A 75 -13.12 -0.28 0.88
N ALA A 76 -12.33 -0.28 -0.19
CA ALA A 76 -12.74 -0.83 -1.47
C ALA A 76 -12.99 -2.31 -1.19
N SER A 77 -14.26 -2.59 -0.92
CA SER A 77 -14.96 -3.84 -1.08
C SER A 77 -14.03 -5.05 -1.16
N LYS A 78 -13.86 -5.71 -0.01
CA LYS A 78 -13.73 -7.16 0.05
C LYS A 78 -14.87 -7.74 -0.81
N LYS A 79 -14.64 -7.90 -2.11
CA LYS A 79 -15.58 -8.61 -2.99
C LYS A 79 -15.53 -10.06 -2.51
N ARG A 80 -16.65 -10.47 -1.89
CA ARG A 80 -16.91 -11.81 -1.34
C ARG A 80 -16.56 -12.90 -2.33
#